data_AF-A0A2W1B8J3-F1
#
_entry.id   AF-A0A2W1B8J3-F1
#
_cell.length_a   1.000
_cell.length_b   1.000
_cell.length_c   1.000
_cell.angle_alpha   90.00
_cell.angle_beta   90.00
_cell.angle_gamma   90.00
#
_symmetry.space_group_name_H-M   'P 1'
#
loop_
_entity.id
_entity.type
_entity.pdbx_description
1 polymer ?
#
loop_
_entity_poly.entity_id
_entity_poly.type
_entity_poly.pdbx_seq_one_letter_code
_entity_poly.pdbx_strand_id
1 'polypeptide(L)'
;MNNAASVKARLRNLAEKQGRSYQDLLQIYALERTIYRLSLSPHRDKFTLKGGIFLYALFEGRFPRSTTDIDLLGQRISNELESLDKVFNDIFSLNADDGIRFDLESMNLRTIADTKQHPGTRVTITAYMERTRLSITVDVGFGDCITPERVQMEFPVLLNDPEPVVFAYSKESVIAEKLEAIASLGFLTSRYKDFYDIFLLCKFFRFDGATLQAAIKETFRNRSTPIEDIVAFEKQFISDSLHQRRWTAFAKKKNTTFDTSL
;
A
#
# COMPACT_ATOMS: atom_id res chain seq x y z
N MET A 1 20.98 4.36 -21.09
CA MET A 1 19.94 5.40 -21.26
C MET A 1 18.72 4.76 -21.88
N ASN A 2 17.81 4.30 -21.03
CA ASN A 2 16.49 3.82 -21.39
C ASN A 2 15.68 5.05 -21.80
N ASN A 3 15.44 5.18 -23.10
CA ASN A 3 14.66 6.29 -23.64
C ASN A 3 13.24 6.23 -23.03
N ALA A 4 12.78 7.29 -22.38
CA ALA A 4 11.43 7.37 -21.82
C ALA A 4 10.34 7.01 -22.85
N ALA A 5 10.55 7.32 -24.14
CA ALA A 5 9.68 6.87 -25.23
C ALA A 5 9.60 5.33 -25.35
N SER A 6 10.73 4.64 -25.17
CA SER A 6 10.81 3.18 -25.21
C SER A 6 10.09 2.54 -24.02
N VAL A 7 10.30 3.08 -22.81
CA VAL A 7 9.56 2.66 -21.61
C VAL A 7 8.05 2.81 -21.81
N LYS A 8 7.61 3.97 -22.33
CA LYS A 8 6.19 4.23 -22.65
C LYS A 8 5.61 3.25 -23.67
N ALA A 9 6.37 2.92 -24.72
CA ALA A 9 5.94 1.95 -25.72
C ALA A 9 5.78 0.54 -25.12
N ARG A 10 6.74 0.11 -24.29
CA ARG A 10 6.69 -1.19 -23.60
C ARG A 10 5.49 -1.27 -22.64
N LEU A 11 5.25 -0.22 -21.86
CA LEU A 11 4.09 -0.14 -20.97
C LEU A 11 2.76 -0.14 -21.74
N ARG A 12 2.69 0.49 -22.93
CA ARG A 12 1.50 0.45 -23.79
C ARG A 12 1.22 -0.96 -24.29
N ASN A 13 2.25 -1.65 -24.81
CA ASN A 13 2.12 -3.03 -25.26
C ASN A 13 1.72 -3.97 -24.10
N LEU A 14 2.24 -3.72 -22.89
CA LEU A 14 1.87 -4.48 -21.70
C LEU A 14 0.40 -4.26 -21.30
N ALA A 15 -0.07 -3.02 -21.38
CA ALA A 15 -1.47 -2.67 -21.10
C ALA A 15 -2.43 -3.40 -22.04
N GLU A 16 -2.13 -3.40 -23.35
CA GLU A 16 -2.90 -4.13 -24.36
C GLU A 16 -2.91 -5.64 -24.08
N LYS A 17 -1.74 -6.22 -23.80
CA LYS A 17 -1.60 -7.66 -23.49
C LYS A 17 -2.37 -8.09 -22.23
N GLN A 18 -2.42 -7.24 -21.21
CA GLN A 18 -3.09 -7.54 -19.94
C GLN A 18 -4.55 -7.08 -19.89
N GLY A 19 -5.06 -6.41 -20.93
CA GLY A 19 -6.40 -5.81 -20.90
C GLY A 19 -6.56 -4.73 -19.83
N ARG A 20 -5.46 -4.03 -19.49
CA ARG A 20 -5.42 -2.99 -18.45
C ARG A 20 -5.34 -1.60 -19.07
N SER A 21 -5.74 -0.58 -18.30
CA SER A 21 -5.54 0.80 -18.71
C SER A 21 -4.05 1.15 -18.78
N TYR A 22 -3.62 1.78 -19.87
CA TYR A 22 -2.27 2.30 -20.01
C TYR A 22 -1.92 3.32 -18.91
N GLN A 23 -2.89 4.13 -18.49
CA GLN A 23 -2.70 5.10 -17.40
C GLN A 23 -2.44 4.39 -16.06
N ASP A 24 -3.09 3.26 -15.81
CA ASP A 24 -2.88 2.49 -14.58
C ASP A 24 -1.46 1.90 -14.55
N LEU A 25 -0.97 1.38 -15.68
CA LEU A 25 0.40 0.87 -15.76
C LEU A 25 1.45 1.99 -15.64
N LEU A 26 1.19 3.17 -16.20
CA LEU A 26 2.07 4.33 -16.00
C LEU A 26 2.14 4.72 -14.51
N GLN A 27 0.99 4.74 -13.82
CA GLN A 27 0.96 5.05 -12.39
C GLN A 27 1.72 4.00 -11.59
N ILE A 28 1.44 2.71 -11.79
CA ILE A 28 2.12 1.62 -11.06
C ILE A 28 3.61 1.64 -11.34
N TYR A 29 4.03 1.84 -12.58
CA TYR A 29 5.44 1.97 -12.92
C TYR A 29 6.08 3.10 -12.13
N ALA A 30 5.44 4.27 -12.03
CA ALA A 30 5.98 5.35 -11.23
C ALA A 30 6.08 5.04 -9.72
N LEU A 31 5.10 4.32 -9.16
CA LEU A 31 5.18 3.84 -7.76
C LEU A 31 6.32 2.84 -7.59
N GLU A 32 6.45 1.87 -8.48
CA GLU A 32 7.55 0.89 -8.53
C GLU A 32 8.91 1.58 -8.58
N ARG A 33 9.08 2.60 -9.43
CA ARG A 33 10.33 3.35 -9.57
C ARG A 33 10.61 4.28 -8.38
N THR A 34 9.58 4.70 -7.63
CA THR A 34 9.77 5.34 -6.32
C THR A 34 10.27 4.32 -5.28
N ILE A 35 9.67 3.13 -5.22
CA ILE A 35 10.10 2.05 -4.32
C ILE A 35 11.53 1.60 -4.65
N TYR A 36 11.89 1.54 -5.93
CA TYR A 36 13.25 1.28 -6.38
C TYR A 36 14.25 2.29 -5.78
N ARG A 37 13.97 3.58 -5.89
CA ARG A 37 14.82 4.62 -5.29
C ARG A 37 14.88 4.51 -3.76
N LEU A 38 13.76 4.22 -3.10
CA LEU A 38 13.75 3.93 -1.66
C LEU A 38 14.70 2.76 -1.32
N SER A 39 14.67 1.68 -2.10
CA SER A 39 15.51 0.50 -1.89
C SER A 39 17.02 0.77 -2.02
N LEU A 40 17.40 1.71 -2.88
CA LEU A 40 18.78 2.16 -3.07
C LEU A 40 19.22 3.20 -2.02
N SER A 41 18.27 3.87 -1.38
CA SER A 41 18.56 4.95 -0.44
C SER A 41 19.15 4.42 0.87
N PRO A 42 19.95 5.23 1.60
CA PRO A 42 20.40 4.90 2.95
C PRO A 42 19.24 4.85 3.97
N HIS A 43 18.02 5.22 3.57
CA HIS A 43 16.84 5.25 4.41
C HIS A 43 16.00 3.96 4.32
N ARG A 44 16.36 3.01 3.44
CA ARG A 44 15.56 1.80 3.17
C ARG A 44 15.19 1.04 4.46
N ASP A 45 16.10 0.95 5.41
CA ASP A 45 15.92 0.17 6.65
C ASP A 45 14.99 0.87 7.65
N LYS A 46 14.68 2.16 7.43
CA LYS A 46 13.79 2.98 8.25
C LYS A 46 12.33 2.87 7.83
N PHE A 47 12.03 2.25 6.70
CA PHE A 47 10.68 2.12 6.20
C PHE A 47 10.29 0.67 5.99
N THR A 48 9.01 0.38 6.20
CA THR A 48 8.42 -0.93 5.92
C THR A 48 7.17 -0.74 5.07
N LEU A 49 7.15 -1.34 3.88
CA LEU A 49 6.05 -1.26 2.93
C LEU A 49 4.80 -1.96 3.47
N LYS A 50 3.64 -1.31 3.32
CA LYS A 50 2.34 -1.85 3.73
C LYS A 50 1.23 -1.47 2.74
N GLY A 51 -0.01 -1.66 3.15
CA GLY A 51 -1.18 -1.15 2.45
C GLY A 51 -1.42 -1.76 1.07
N GLY A 52 -1.97 -0.97 0.14
CA GLY A 52 -2.43 -1.47 -1.16
C GLY A 52 -1.31 -1.91 -2.09
N ILE A 53 -0.21 -1.17 -2.09
CA ILE A 53 0.95 -1.45 -2.94
C ILE A 53 1.69 -2.71 -2.49
N PHE A 54 1.70 -3.00 -1.18
CA PHE A 54 2.20 -4.26 -0.65
C PHE A 54 1.35 -5.45 -1.09
N LEU A 55 0.01 -5.33 -1.04
CA LEU A 55 -0.88 -6.37 -1.55
C LEU A 55 -0.71 -6.57 -3.06
N TYR A 56 -0.54 -5.49 -3.82
CA TYR A 56 -0.19 -5.57 -5.23
C TYR A 56 1.07 -6.43 -5.46
N ALA A 57 2.11 -6.23 -4.65
CA ALA A 57 3.34 -7.02 -4.71
C ALA A 57 3.11 -8.50 -4.34
N LEU A 58 2.42 -8.77 -3.23
CA LEU A 58 2.15 -10.14 -2.77
C LEU A 58 1.40 -11.01 -3.80
N PHE A 59 0.57 -10.39 -4.64
CA PHE A 59 -0.18 -11.07 -5.69
C PHE A 59 0.49 -10.94 -7.07
N GLU A 60 1.80 -10.66 -7.13
CA GLU A 60 2.59 -10.60 -8.37
C GLU A 60 1.95 -9.69 -9.44
N GLY A 61 1.43 -8.56 -8.98
CA GLY A 61 0.77 -7.57 -9.82
C GLY A 61 -0.63 -7.94 -10.34
N ARG A 62 -1.17 -9.08 -9.93
CA ARG A 62 -2.53 -9.56 -10.25
C ARG A 62 -3.58 -9.18 -9.20
N PHE A 63 -3.24 -8.27 -8.31
CA PHE A 63 -4.15 -7.85 -7.26
C PHE A 63 -5.40 -7.17 -7.84
N PRO A 64 -6.63 -7.60 -7.50
CA PRO A 64 -7.84 -7.18 -8.21
C PRO A 64 -8.16 -5.69 -8.14
N ARG A 65 -7.63 -4.96 -7.14
CA ARG A 65 -7.85 -3.53 -7.01
C ARG A 65 -6.60 -2.73 -7.35
N SER A 66 -6.82 -1.60 -8.02
CA SER A 66 -5.79 -0.58 -8.20
C SER A 66 -5.28 -0.03 -6.86
N THR A 67 -4.01 0.38 -6.89
CA THR A 67 -3.31 1.13 -5.84
C THR A 67 -2.72 2.38 -6.48
N THR A 68 -2.78 3.50 -5.78
CA THR A 68 -2.40 4.82 -6.33
C THR A 68 -1.33 5.51 -5.49
N ASP A 69 -1.10 4.99 -4.30
CA ASP A 69 -0.22 5.49 -3.26
C ASP A 69 0.74 4.38 -2.80
N ILE A 70 1.79 4.82 -2.11
CA ILE A 70 2.71 3.96 -1.37
C ILE A 70 2.44 4.19 0.11
N ASP A 71 2.03 3.14 0.83
CA ASP A 71 1.90 3.18 2.28
C ASP A 71 3.19 2.64 2.93
N LEU A 72 3.80 3.42 3.81
CA LEU A 72 4.98 3.04 4.60
C LEU A 72 4.68 3.13 6.09
N LEU A 73 5.29 2.25 6.87
CA LEU A 73 5.52 2.45 8.30
C LEU A 73 6.93 3.00 8.48
N GLY A 74 7.05 4.19 9.08
CA GLY A 74 8.32 4.74 9.53
C GLY A 74 8.74 4.10 10.85
N GLN A 75 9.98 3.59 10.90
CA GLN A 75 10.61 3.02 12.08
C GLN A 75 12.01 3.61 12.25
N ARG A 76 12.38 4.01 13.47
CA ARG A 76 13.72 4.60 13.75
C ARG A 76 13.99 5.87 12.94
N ILE A 77 12.94 6.68 12.77
CA ILE A 77 12.96 7.94 12.02
C ILE A 77 12.04 8.94 12.71
N SER A 78 12.39 10.23 12.65
CA SER A 78 11.53 11.31 13.15
C SER A 78 10.26 11.44 12.31
N ASN A 79 9.15 11.78 12.96
CA ASN A 79 7.89 12.12 12.30
C ASN A 79 7.77 13.64 12.01
N GLU A 80 8.84 14.41 12.25
CA GLU A 80 8.89 15.83 11.92
C GLU A 80 8.97 16.03 10.41
N LEU A 81 8.18 16.98 9.89
CA LEU A 81 8.11 17.26 8.45
C LEU A 81 9.49 17.64 7.88
N GLU A 82 10.29 18.42 8.60
CA GLU A 82 11.63 18.82 8.16
C GLU A 82 12.60 17.63 8.03
N SER A 83 12.47 16.63 8.90
CA SER A 83 13.29 15.42 8.83
C SER A 83 12.86 14.55 7.65
N LEU A 84 11.56 14.37 7.45
CA LEU A 84 11.02 13.61 6.33
C LEU A 84 11.26 14.29 4.99
N ASP A 85 11.22 15.62 4.92
CA ASP A 85 11.52 16.38 3.72
C ASP A 85 12.93 16.06 3.20
N LYS A 86 13.94 16.07 4.07
CA LYS A 86 15.32 15.69 3.71
C LYS A 86 15.39 14.25 3.21
N VAL A 87 14.72 13.34 3.91
CA VAL A 87 14.72 11.90 3.58
C VAL A 87 14.09 11.64 2.21
N PHE A 88 12.96 12.27 1.91
CA PHE A 88 12.30 12.11 0.62
C PHE A 88 13.01 12.87 -0.50
N ASN A 89 13.65 14.01 -0.23
CA ASN A 89 14.58 14.64 -1.17
C ASN A 89 15.73 13.70 -1.56
N ASP A 90 16.37 13.04 -0.58
CA ASP A 90 17.43 12.06 -0.84
C ASP A 90 16.92 10.90 -1.70
N ILE A 91 15.72 10.38 -1.42
CA ILE A 91 15.11 9.28 -2.19
C ILE A 91 14.81 9.72 -3.62
N PHE A 92 14.10 10.84 -3.81
CA PHE A 92 13.65 11.27 -5.13
C PHE A 92 14.77 11.83 -6.02
N SER A 93 15.88 12.29 -5.42
CA SER A 93 17.07 12.76 -6.15
C SER A 93 17.94 11.64 -6.71
N LEU A 94 17.72 10.38 -6.31
CA LEU A 94 18.47 9.25 -6.86
C LEU A 94 18.18 9.08 -8.36
N ASN A 95 19.25 9.05 -9.15
CA ASN A 95 19.19 8.81 -10.58
C ASN A 95 19.00 7.32 -10.86
N ALA A 96 18.08 7.00 -11.77
CA ALA A 96 17.88 5.66 -12.30
C ALA A 96 17.55 5.75 -13.80
N ASP A 97 17.95 4.73 -14.55
CA ASP A 97 17.76 4.68 -16.00
C ASP A 97 16.38 4.12 -16.39
N ASP A 98 15.32 4.77 -15.89
CA ASP A 98 13.92 4.32 -15.97
C ASP A 98 12.98 5.31 -16.66
N GLY A 99 13.53 6.41 -17.21
CA GLY A 99 12.76 7.43 -17.91
C GLY A 99 11.84 8.27 -17.01
N ILE A 100 11.92 8.12 -15.67
CA ILE A 100 11.18 8.94 -14.71
C ILE A 100 12.07 10.04 -14.16
N ARG A 101 11.55 11.27 -14.20
CA ARG A 101 12.13 12.43 -13.55
C ARG A 101 11.19 12.96 -12.48
N PHE A 102 11.65 13.00 -11.23
CA PHE A 102 10.93 13.67 -10.15
C PHE A 102 11.21 15.18 -10.18
N ASP A 103 10.17 15.98 -9.94
CA ASP A 103 10.27 17.41 -9.77
C ASP A 103 10.32 17.74 -8.27
N LEU A 104 11.54 17.89 -7.74
CA LEU A 104 11.79 18.10 -6.32
C LEU A 104 11.16 19.41 -5.80
N GLU A 105 11.06 20.45 -6.64
CA GLU A 105 10.42 21.72 -6.28
C GLU A 105 8.91 21.56 -6.07
N SER A 106 8.30 20.53 -6.68
CA SER A 106 6.88 20.22 -6.51
C SER A 106 6.57 19.39 -5.26
N MET A 107 7.59 18.98 -4.50
CA MET A 107 7.40 18.14 -3.32
C MET A 107 6.68 18.91 -2.22
N ASN A 108 5.63 18.29 -1.66
CA ASN A 108 4.87 18.84 -0.56
C ASN A 108 4.64 17.77 0.51
N LEU A 109 4.87 18.15 1.76
CA LEU A 109 4.62 17.31 2.93
C LEU A 109 3.52 17.94 3.77
N ARG A 110 2.60 17.12 4.26
CA ARG A 110 1.58 17.55 5.22
C ARG A 110 1.29 16.47 6.23
N THR A 111 1.00 16.90 7.45
CA THR A 111 0.46 16.02 8.48
C THR A 111 -0.92 15.53 8.06
N ILE A 112 -1.15 14.22 8.17
CA ILE A 112 -2.47 13.61 8.00
C ILE A 112 -2.91 13.04 9.35
N ALA A 113 -4.15 13.29 9.71
CA ALA A 113 -4.75 12.63 10.86
C ALA A 113 -4.90 11.14 10.51
N ASP A 114 -4.02 10.30 11.05
CA ASP A 114 -4.37 8.91 11.29
C ASP A 114 -5.22 8.90 12.57
N THR A 115 -6.16 7.99 12.70
CA THR A 115 -7.12 7.93 13.82
C THR A 115 -6.46 7.48 15.15
N LYS A 116 -5.20 7.86 15.40
CA LYS A 116 -4.32 7.31 16.44
C LYS A 116 -3.46 8.36 17.14
N GLN A 117 -2.74 7.92 18.17
CA GLN A 117 -1.81 8.68 19.02
C GLN A 117 -0.66 9.38 18.26
N HIS A 118 -0.30 8.93 17.06
CA HIS A 118 0.72 9.58 16.23
C HIS A 118 0.15 9.95 14.86
N PRO A 119 0.16 11.25 14.50
CA PRO A 119 -0.27 11.65 13.18
C PRO A 119 0.69 11.14 12.11
N GLY A 120 0.16 10.74 10.96
CA GLY A 120 0.95 10.34 9.80
C GLY A 120 1.43 11.55 9.00
N THR A 121 2.28 11.29 8.01
CA THR A 121 2.73 12.29 7.05
C THR A 121 2.43 11.84 5.64
N ARG A 122 1.77 12.68 4.87
CA ARG A 122 1.61 12.50 3.42
C ARG A 122 2.66 13.31 2.69
N VAL A 123 3.40 12.64 1.82
CA VAL A 123 4.32 13.25 0.85
C VAL A 123 3.68 13.16 -0.53
N THR A 124 3.61 14.28 -1.23
CA THR A 124 3.19 14.32 -2.63
C THR A 124 4.28 14.94 -3.48
N ILE A 125 4.51 14.39 -4.66
CA ILE A 125 5.49 14.91 -5.62
C ILE A 125 5.01 14.68 -7.04
N THR A 126 5.32 15.61 -7.95
CA THR A 126 5.11 15.41 -9.37
C THR A 126 6.29 14.67 -9.99
N ALA A 127 5.98 13.62 -10.76
CA ALA A 127 6.93 12.92 -11.60
C ALA A 127 6.57 13.12 -13.09
N TYR A 128 7.58 13.01 -13.95
CA TYR A 128 7.44 13.18 -15.38
C TYR A 128 8.06 11.99 -16.12
N MET A 129 7.33 11.49 -17.10
CA MET A 129 7.86 10.61 -18.15
C MET A 129 7.65 11.32 -19.49
N GLU A 130 8.72 11.95 -19.99
CA GLU A 130 8.66 12.99 -21.02
C GLU A 130 7.71 14.14 -20.61
N ARG A 131 6.64 14.38 -21.38
CA ARG A 131 5.59 15.37 -21.12
C ARG A 131 4.44 14.82 -20.27
N THR A 132 4.42 13.51 -19.98
CA THR A 132 3.36 12.89 -19.19
C THR A 132 3.60 13.18 -17.71
N ARG A 133 2.68 13.92 -17.09
CA ARG A 133 2.69 14.24 -15.66
C ARG A 133 2.05 13.10 -14.85
N LEU A 134 2.73 12.66 -13.81
CA LEU A 134 2.27 11.63 -12.86
C LEU A 134 2.31 12.22 -11.45
N SER A 135 1.28 11.96 -10.65
CA SER A 135 1.23 12.40 -9.25
C SER A 135 1.57 11.21 -8.37
N ILE A 136 2.59 11.36 -7.52
CA ILE A 136 3.03 10.31 -6.60
C ILE A 136 2.67 10.74 -5.19
N THR A 137 2.07 9.80 -4.45
CA THR A 137 1.69 9.99 -3.05
C THR A 137 2.33 8.88 -2.22
N VAL A 138 3.04 9.28 -1.16
CA VAL A 138 3.60 8.37 -0.16
C VAL A 138 3.03 8.75 1.19
N ASP A 139 2.31 7.83 1.83
CA ASP A 139 1.78 8.00 3.17
C ASP A 139 2.66 7.25 4.17
N VAL A 140 3.17 7.97 5.16
CA VAL A 140 4.01 7.42 6.22
C VAL A 140 3.23 7.43 7.54
N GLY A 141 2.90 6.24 8.01
CA GLY A 141 2.39 6.02 9.37
C GLY A 141 3.51 5.80 10.37
N PHE A 142 3.20 5.97 11.66
CA PHE A 142 4.13 5.81 12.78
C PHE A 142 3.48 5.07 13.95
N GLY A 143 4.31 4.44 14.78
CA GLY A 143 3.86 3.84 16.05
C GLY A 143 3.11 2.51 15.95
N ASP A 144 2.96 1.94 14.76
CA ASP A 144 2.43 0.58 14.61
C ASP A 144 3.49 -0.49 14.93
N CYS A 145 3.02 -1.60 15.48
CA CYS A 145 3.81 -2.82 15.67
C CYS A 145 3.69 -3.74 14.46
N ILE A 146 4.72 -4.57 14.23
CA ILE A 146 4.73 -5.61 13.19
C ILE A 146 5.00 -6.94 13.89
N THR A 147 4.10 -7.90 13.73
CA THR A 147 4.18 -9.25 14.33
C THR A 147 3.90 -10.30 13.25
N PRO A 148 4.71 -11.37 13.11
CA PRO A 148 5.89 -11.72 13.91
C PRO A 148 7.07 -10.76 13.73
N GLU A 149 7.44 -10.43 12.49
CA GLU A 149 8.45 -9.44 12.15
C GLU A 149 8.24 -8.95 10.71
N ARG A 150 8.89 -7.85 10.33
CA ARG A 150 8.92 -7.43 8.93
C ARG A 150 9.78 -8.38 8.10
N VAL A 151 9.41 -8.56 6.85
CA VAL A 151 10.13 -9.43 5.91
C VAL A 151 10.85 -8.59 4.86
N GLN A 152 11.96 -9.11 4.32
CA GLN A 152 12.50 -8.57 3.08
C GLN A 152 11.68 -9.11 1.90
N MET A 153 11.42 -8.25 0.93
CA MET A 153 10.64 -8.54 -0.25
C MET A 153 11.35 -7.97 -1.47
N GLU A 154 11.48 -8.79 -2.51
CA GLU A 154 11.72 -8.36 -3.88
C GLU A 154 10.38 -7.86 -4.43
N PHE A 155 10.28 -6.55 -4.68
CA PHE A 155 9.06 -5.95 -5.19
C PHE A 155 8.95 -6.24 -6.70
N PRO A 156 7.81 -6.77 -7.19
CA PRO A 156 7.69 -7.17 -8.58
C PRO A 156 7.68 -5.96 -9.50
N VAL A 157 8.33 -6.11 -10.65
CA VAL A 157 8.50 -5.06 -11.65
C VAL A 157 7.64 -5.31 -12.89
N LEU A 158 7.10 -4.26 -13.49
CA LEU A 158 6.27 -4.36 -14.70
C LEU A 158 7.09 -4.67 -15.96
N LEU A 159 8.33 -4.20 -15.98
CA LEU A 159 9.27 -4.34 -17.08
C LEU A 159 10.50 -5.13 -16.60
N ASN A 160 11.44 -5.43 -17.50
CA ASN A 160 12.71 -6.07 -17.14
C ASN A 160 13.70 -5.10 -16.46
N ASP A 161 13.23 -4.30 -15.51
CA ASP A 161 14.04 -3.40 -14.70
C ASP A 161 14.52 -4.12 -13.42
N PRO A 162 15.55 -3.63 -12.71
CA PRO A 162 15.99 -4.27 -11.48
C PRO A 162 14.92 -4.19 -10.37
N GLU A 163 14.69 -5.31 -9.69
CA GLU A 163 13.72 -5.45 -8.61
C GLU A 163 14.16 -4.70 -7.34
N PRO A 164 13.31 -3.85 -6.73
CA PRO A 164 13.59 -3.25 -5.43
C PRO A 164 13.61 -4.31 -4.33
N VAL A 165 14.64 -4.31 -3.48
CA VAL A 165 14.63 -5.09 -2.23
C VAL A 165 14.29 -4.16 -1.07
N VAL A 166 13.10 -4.31 -0.50
CA VAL A 166 12.58 -3.47 0.59
C VAL A 166 12.10 -4.31 1.77
N PHE A 167 12.00 -3.68 2.94
CA PHE A 167 11.24 -4.27 4.03
C PHE A 167 9.75 -4.09 3.79
N ALA A 168 8.97 -5.11 4.11
CA ALA A 168 7.52 -5.12 4.01
C ALA A 168 6.88 -5.78 5.24
N TYR A 169 5.59 -5.51 5.44
CA TYR A 169 4.82 -6.15 6.51
C TYR A 169 4.82 -7.68 6.36
N SER A 170 4.69 -8.39 7.48
CA SER A 170 4.22 -9.78 7.43
C SER A 170 2.76 -9.82 6.98
N LYS A 171 2.34 -10.96 6.41
CA LYS A 171 0.93 -11.14 5.99
C LYS A 171 -0.01 -11.07 7.20
N GLU A 172 0.44 -11.57 8.35
CA GLU A 172 -0.25 -11.54 9.64
C GLU A 172 -0.48 -10.11 10.12
N SER A 173 0.53 -9.25 10.02
CA SER A 173 0.41 -7.83 10.41
C SER A 173 -0.61 -7.10 9.54
N VAL A 174 -0.71 -7.44 8.26
CA VAL A 174 -1.73 -6.84 7.38
C VAL A 174 -3.14 -7.26 7.75
N ILE A 175 -3.37 -8.54 8.06
CA ILE A 175 -4.68 -8.99 8.55
C ILE A 175 -5.01 -8.31 9.89
N ALA A 176 -4.04 -8.28 10.81
CA ALA A 176 -4.21 -7.69 12.13
C ALA A 176 -4.56 -6.19 12.06
N GLU A 177 -3.81 -5.40 11.28
CA GLU A 177 -4.06 -3.96 11.09
C GLU A 177 -5.42 -3.68 10.44
N LYS A 178 -5.82 -4.50 9.46
CA LYS A 178 -7.12 -4.35 8.80
C LYS A 178 -8.28 -4.72 9.71
N LEU A 179 -8.16 -5.80 10.45
CA LEU A 179 -9.17 -6.24 11.40
C LEU A 179 -9.34 -5.22 12.53
N GLU A 180 -8.24 -4.69 13.05
CA GLU A 180 -8.27 -3.63 14.06
C GLU A 180 -8.95 -2.37 13.52
N ALA A 181 -8.64 -1.95 12.29
CA ALA A 181 -9.29 -0.78 11.70
C ALA A 181 -10.79 -0.98 11.47
N ILE A 182 -11.23 -2.21 11.17
CA ILE A 182 -12.64 -2.58 11.09
C ILE A 182 -13.29 -2.49 12.47
N ALA A 183 -12.65 -3.04 13.50
CA ALA A 183 -13.16 -3.05 14.87
C ALA A 183 -13.25 -1.63 15.46
N SER A 184 -12.19 -0.83 15.32
CA SER A 184 -12.08 0.54 15.85
C SER A 184 -13.16 1.48 15.30
N LEU A 185 -13.51 1.35 14.01
CA LEU A 185 -14.59 2.14 13.40
C LEU A 185 -16.00 1.64 13.74
N GLY A 186 -16.11 0.41 14.25
CA GLY A 186 -17.35 -0.23 14.63
C GLY A 186 -18.40 -0.21 13.51
N PHE A 187 -19.66 0.04 13.88
CA PHE A 187 -20.79 0.04 12.94
C PHE A 187 -20.62 1.03 11.79
N LEU A 188 -19.91 2.15 11.98
CA LEU A 188 -19.81 3.20 10.95
C LEU A 188 -18.74 2.93 9.89
N THR A 189 -18.05 1.79 9.97
CA THR A 189 -16.98 1.47 9.03
C THR A 189 -17.44 1.51 7.57
N SER A 190 -16.66 2.20 6.75
CA SER A 190 -16.79 2.21 5.28
C SER A 190 -15.66 1.43 4.61
N ARG A 191 -14.83 0.75 5.40
CA ARG A 191 -13.59 0.08 4.96
C ARG A 191 -13.87 -1.31 4.36
N TYR A 192 -14.88 -1.43 3.49
CA TYR A 192 -15.24 -2.71 2.83
C TYR A 192 -14.09 -3.34 2.06
N LYS A 193 -13.14 -2.53 1.56
CA LYS A 193 -11.89 -3.01 0.97
C LYS A 193 -11.07 -3.87 1.92
N ASP A 194 -11.09 -3.60 3.22
CA ASP A 194 -10.29 -4.33 4.20
C ASP A 194 -10.87 -5.72 4.48
N PHE A 195 -12.21 -5.86 4.49
CA PHE A 195 -12.87 -7.18 4.51
C PHE A 195 -12.49 -8.01 3.28
N TYR A 196 -12.51 -7.39 2.11
CA TYR A 196 -12.14 -8.06 0.85
C TYR A 196 -10.66 -8.45 0.81
N ASP A 197 -9.77 -7.54 1.22
CA ASP A 197 -8.33 -7.80 1.30
C ASP A 197 -8.04 -8.96 2.29
N ILE A 198 -8.69 -9.00 3.46
CA ILE A 198 -8.57 -10.12 4.43
C ILE A 198 -9.06 -11.43 3.79
N PHE A 199 -10.22 -11.42 3.14
CA PHE A 199 -10.76 -12.62 2.46
C PHE A 199 -9.77 -13.16 1.42
N LEU A 200 -9.22 -12.30 0.57
CA LEU A 200 -8.22 -12.71 -0.43
C LEU A 200 -6.97 -13.27 0.23
N LEU A 201 -6.46 -12.63 1.27
CA LEU A 201 -5.29 -13.13 2.00
C LEU A 201 -5.54 -14.53 2.56
N CYS A 202 -6.64 -14.73 3.30
CA CYS A 202 -7.00 -16.02 3.89
C CYS A 202 -7.27 -17.10 2.84
N LYS A 203 -7.71 -16.72 1.65
CA LYS A 203 -8.00 -17.66 0.57
C LYS A 203 -6.74 -18.17 -0.13
N PHE A 204 -5.76 -17.29 -0.34
CA PHE A 204 -4.60 -17.60 -1.20
C PHE A 204 -3.31 -17.86 -0.42
N PHE A 205 -3.26 -17.49 0.86
CA PHE A 205 -2.12 -17.76 1.72
C PHE A 205 -2.54 -18.61 2.91
N ARG A 206 -1.61 -19.46 3.36
CA ARG A 206 -1.76 -20.21 4.61
C ARG A 206 -1.23 -19.36 5.75
N PHE A 207 -1.92 -19.45 6.88
CA PHE A 207 -1.55 -18.80 8.12
C PHE A 207 -1.39 -19.84 9.21
N ASP A 208 -0.35 -19.70 10.01
CA ASP A 208 -0.29 -20.36 11.30
C ASP A 208 -1.23 -19.63 12.27
N GLY A 209 -2.17 -20.38 12.88
CA GLY A 209 -3.21 -19.80 13.71
C GLY A 209 -2.68 -19.11 14.95
N ALA A 210 -1.61 -19.64 15.56
CA ALA A 210 -1.00 -19.05 16.75
C ALA A 210 -0.30 -17.73 16.43
N THR A 211 0.47 -17.70 15.33
CA THR A 211 1.18 -16.52 14.85
C THR A 211 0.20 -15.41 14.45
N LEU A 212 -0.86 -15.75 13.71
CA LEU A 212 -1.90 -14.78 13.33
C LEU A 212 -2.63 -14.23 14.57
N GLN A 213 -2.97 -15.10 15.53
CA GLN A 213 -3.61 -14.66 16.77
C GLN A 213 -2.70 -13.71 17.56
N ALA A 214 -1.39 -14.00 17.64
CA ALA A 214 -0.43 -13.13 18.29
C ALA A 214 -0.37 -11.75 17.61
N ALA A 215 -0.33 -11.71 16.27
CA ALA A 215 -0.32 -10.45 15.52
C ALA A 215 -1.58 -9.61 15.75
N ILE A 216 -2.75 -10.25 15.76
CA ILE A 216 -4.03 -9.58 16.07
C ILE A 216 -4.00 -9.01 17.48
N LYS A 217 -3.69 -9.82 18.50
CA LYS A 217 -3.65 -9.37 19.90
C LYS A 217 -2.70 -8.20 20.10
N GLU A 218 -1.50 -8.29 19.53
CA GLU A 218 -0.48 -7.25 19.67
C GLU A 218 -0.90 -5.95 18.99
N THR A 219 -1.52 -6.04 17.81
CA THR A 219 -2.00 -4.86 17.08
C THR A 219 -3.14 -4.15 17.82
N PHE A 220 -4.12 -4.90 18.32
CA PHE A 220 -5.23 -4.37 19.11
C PHE A 220 -4.72 -3.72 20.40
N ARG A 221 -3.81 -4.38 21.11
CA ARG A 221 -3.16 -3.85 22.32
C ARG A 221 -2.40 -2.56 22.02
N ASN A 222 -1.57 -2.54 20.98
CA ASN A 222 -0.78 -1.37 20.58
C ASN A 222 -1.69 -0.16 20.26
N ARG A 223 -2.84 -0.41 19.65
CA ARG A 223 -3.81 0.64 19.28
C ARG A 223 -4.86 0.93 20.34
N SER A 224 -4.78 0.26 21.50
CA SER A 224 -5.76 0.38 22.60
C SER A 224 -7.22 0.11 22.16
N THR A 225 -7.39 -0.77 21.18
CA THR A 225 -8.70 -1.20 20.67
C THR A 225 -9.11 -2.47 21.39
N PRO A 226 -10.27 -2.50 22.08
CA PRO A 226 -10.81 -3.72 22.67
C PRO A 226 -11.00 -4.80 21.59
N ILE A 227 -10.60 -6.02 21.90
CA ILE A 227 -10.79 -7.16 20.99
C ILE A 227 -12.15 -7.83 21.20
N GLU A 228 -12.77 -7.56 22.34
CA GLU A 228 -14.11 -7.97 22.69
C GLU A 228 -15.12 -7.22 21.81
N ASP A 229 -16.19 -7.91 21.41
CA ASP A 229 -17.37 -7.30 20.79
C ASP A 229 -17.11 -6.50 19.50
N ILE A 230 -16.41 -7.11 18.54
CA ILE A 230 -16.23 -6.55 17.20
C ILE A 230 -17.60 -6.49 16.50
N VAL A 231 -18.19 -5.29 16.45
CA VAL A 231 -19.52 -5.00 15.88
C VAL A 231 -19.70 -5.56 14.47
N ALA A 232 -18.63 -5.57 13.66
CA ALA A 232 -18.66 -6.12 12.31
C ALA A 232 -19.00 -7.62 12.23
N PHE A 233 -18.89 -8.35 13.33
CA PHE A 233 -19.24 -9.78 13.44
C PHE A 233 -20.66 -10.02 13.95
N GLU A 234 -21.37 -8.97 14.36
CA GLU A 234 -22.74 -9.09 14.86
C GLU A 234 -23.75 -9.30 13.73
N LYS A 235 -24.82 -10.05 14.03
CA LYS A 235 -25.91 -10.29 13.06
C LYS A 235 -26.53 -8.99 12.57
N GLN A 236 -26.67 -8.00 13.45
CA GLN A 236 -27.26 -6.71 13.11
C GLN A 236 -26.47 -6.02 12.00
N PHE A 237 -25.13 -5.97 12.11
CA PHE A 237 -24.26 -5.40 11.08
C PHE A 237 -24.39 -6.12 9.73
N ILE A 238 -24.40 -7.45 9.74
CA ILE A 238 -24.48 -8.27 8.52
C ILE A 238 -25.84 -8.12 7.82
N SER A 239 -26.91 -8.04 8.61
CA SER A 239 -28.28 -7.88 8.10
C SER A 239 -28.67 -6.45 7.75
N ASP A 240 -27.83 -5.46 8.10
CA ASP A 240 -28.14 -4.06 7.90
C ASP A 240 -28.16 -3.68 6.41
N SER A 241 -29.24 -3.01 6.02
CA SER A 241 -29.49 -2.66 4.61
C SER A 241 -28.50 -1.64 4.04
N LEU A 242 -27.94 -0.75 4.87
CA LEU A 242 -26.92 0.21 4.44
C LEU A 242 -25.60 -0.52 4.17
N HIS A 243 -25.18 -1.42 5.05
CA HIS A 243 -23.98 -2.22 4.86
C HIS A 243 -24.06 -3.14 3.65
N GLN A 244 -25.21 -3.81 3.43
CA GLN A 244 -25.42 -4.64 2.23
C GLN A 244 -25.36 -3.84 0.93
N ARG A 245 -25.98 -2.65 0.89
CA ARG A 245 -25.94 -1.75 -0.28
C ARG A 245 -24.51 -1.28 -0.55
N ARG A 246 -23.77 -0.86 0.48
CA ARG A 246 -22.40 -0.38 0.34
C ARG A 246 -21.44 -1.50 -0.08
N TRP A 247 -21.61 -2.71 0.47
CA TRP A 247 -20.87 -3.90 0.04
C TRP A 247 -21.12 -4.22 -1.43
N THR A 248 -22.39 -4.24 -1.86
CA THR A 248 -22.77 -4.49 -3.25
C THR A 248 -22.18 -3.44 -4.19
N ALA A 249 -22.21 -2.16 -3.80
CA ALA A 249 -21.61 -1.08 -4.57
C ALA A 249 -20.08 -1.21 -4.66
N PHE A 250 -19.42 -1.58 -3.56
CA PHE A 250 -17.99 -1.88 -3.55
C PHE A 250 -17.64 -3.01 -4.53
N ALA A 251 -18.36 -4.13 -4.44
CA ALA A 251 -18.12 -5.32 -5.27
C ALA A 251 -18.32 -5.03 -6.77
N LYS A 252 -19.38 -4.29 -7.11
CA LYS A 252 -19.65 -3.88 -8.50
C LYS A 252 -18.58 -2.93 -9.05
N LYS A 253 -18.15 -1.94 -8.27
CA LYS A 253 -17.20 -0.91 -8.73
C LYS A 253 -15.81 -1.47 -9.02
N LYS A 254 -15.39 -2.48 -8.25
CA LYS A 254 -14.04 -3.05 -8.40
C LYS A 254 -14.00 -4.23 -9.38
N ASN A 255 -15.09 -4.48 -10.10
CA ASN A 255 -15.27 -5.67 -10.94
C ASN A 255 -14.80 -6.94 -10.22
N THR A 256 -14.93 -6.94 -8.88
CA THR A 256 -14.72 -8.11 -8.06
C THR A 256 -15.97 -8.93 -8.26
N THR A 257 -16.07 -9.58 -9.43
CA THR A 257 -16.63 -10.91 -9.41
C THR A 257 -15.87 -11.61 -8.28
N PHE A 258 -16.58 -12.25 -7.35
CA PHE A 258 -15.95 -13.22 -6.46
C PHE A 258 -15.50 -14.44 -7.28
N ASP A 259 -14.98 -14.18 -8.49
CA ASP A 259 -14.42 -15.17 -9.36
C ASP A 259 -13.21 -15.69 -8.64
N THR A 260 -13.25 -16.98 -8.44
CA THR A 260 -12.43 -17.62 -7.44
C THR A 260 -11.04 -17.94 -7.95
N SER A 261 -10.76 -17.67 -9.23
CA SER A 261 -9.48 -17.85 -9.89
C SER A 261 -8.61 -16.59 -9.80
N LEU A 262 -7.41 -16.74 -9.22
CA LEU A 262 -6.26 -15.84 -9.48
C LEU A 262 -5.66 -16.11 -10.85
#